data_AF-A0A9E7GJY7-F1
#
_entry.id   AF-A0A9E7GJY7-F1
#
_cell.length_a   1.000
_cell.length_b   1.000
_cell.length_c   1.000
_cell.angle_alpha   90.00
_cell.angle_beta   90.00
_cell.angle_gamma   90.00
#
_symmetry.space_group_name_H-M   'P 1'
#
loop_
_entity.id
_entity.type
_entity.pdbx_description
1 polymer ?
#
loop_
_entity_poly.entity_id
_entity_poly.type
_entity_poly.pdbx_seq_one_letter_code
_entity_poly.pdbx_strand_id
1 'polypeptide(L)'
;GQTGAAIDYGLALTESLLFFEAQRRGKLPPGRRVTWRGDSALDDGKDNRVDLTGGHYDAGDNVKFGSPMAYVITMLAWGAFELDARLVAEKEFQNALAAIRWGRHNHARPCPTPAQRPLRRARRG
;
A
#
# COMPACT_ATOMS: atom_id res chain seq x y z
N GLY A 1 -6.85 -41.21 18.88
CA GLY A 1 -6.60 -39.97 19.63
C GLY A 1 -6.45 -38.84 18.63
N GLN A 2 -7.22 -37.77 18.76
CA GLN A 2 -7.07 -36.60 17.88
C GLN A 2 -5.81 -35.83 18.30
N THR A 3 -4.80 -35.79 17.43
CA THR A 3 -3.69 -34.84 17.54
C THR A 3 -4.22 -33.47 17.15
N GLY A 4 -4.19 -32.50 18.08
CA GLY A 4 -4.56 -31.12 17.77
C GLY A 4 -3.81 -30.62 16.54
N ALA A 5 -4.52 -30.01 15.60
CA ALA A 5 -3.91 -29.52 14.36
C ALA A 5 -2.77 -28.55 14.68
N ALA A 6 -1.56 -28.84 14.17
CA ALA A 6 -0.44 -27.91 14.26
C ALA A 6 -0.81 -26.61 13.51
N ILE A 7 -0.53 -25.46 14.14
CA ILE A 7 -0.79 -24.15 13.53
C ILE A 7 0.28 -23.86 12.49
N ASP A 8 -0.16 -23.58 11.25
CA ASP A 8 0.71 -23.15 10.16
C ASP A 8 0.93 -21.63 10.23
N TYR A 9 2.03 -21.23 10.87
CA TYR A 9 2.40 -19.82 11.00
C TYR A 9 2.87 -19.19 9.68
N GLY A 10 3.34 -19.99 8.71
CA GLY A 10 3.74 -19.49 7.38
C GLY A 10 2.52 -19.06 6.57
N LEU A 11 1.46 -19.88 6.61
CA LEU A 11 0.16 -19.51 6.02
C LEU A 11 -0.42 -18.28 6.72
N ALA A 12 -0.41 -18.24 8.06
CA ALA A 12 -0.93 -17.09 8.81
C ALA A 12 -0.19 -15.79 8.47
N LEU A 13 1.13 -15.84 8.30
CA LEU A 13 1.95 -14.71 7.86
C LEU A 13 1.57 -14.25 6.44
N THR A 14 1.42 -15.20 5.51
CA THR A 14 1.03 -14.92 4.12
C THR A 14 -0.32 -14.21 4.07
N GLU A 15 -1.32 -14.73 4.79
CA GLU A 15 -2.66 -14.14 4.85
C GLU A 15 -2.66 -12.75 5.52
N SER A 16 -1.84 -12.57 6.55
CA SER A 16 -1.65 -11.25 7.19
C SER A 16 -1.10 -10.21 6.20
N LEU A 17 -0.18 -10.59 5.32
CA LEU A 17 0.35 -9.69 4.29
C LEU A 17 -0.65 -9.48 3.13
N LEU A 18 -1.45 -10.48 2.79
CA LEU A 18 -2.55 -10.34 1.84
C LEU A 18 -3.63 -9.38 2.36
N PHE A 19 -3.87 -9.31 3.68
CA PHE A 19 -4.74 -8.30 4.28
C PHE A 19 -4.26 -6.88 3.93
N PHE A 20 -2.96 -6.58 4.06
CA PHE A 20 -2.44 -5.27 3.65
C PHE A 20 -2.64 -4.99 2.16
N GLU A 21 -2.44 -5.98 1.29
CA GLU A 21 -2.76 -5.84 -0.13
C GLU A 21 -4.23 -5.55 -0.39
N ALA A 22 -5.10 -6.26 0.34
CA ALA A 22 -6.55 -6.11 0.27
C ALA A 22 -7.03 -4.77 0.83
N GLN A 23 -6.20 -4.01 1.55
CA GLN A 23 -6.51 -2.66 2.04
C GLN A 23 -5.94 -1.55 1.17
N ARG A 24 -5.15 -1.86 0.12
CA ARG A 24 -4.53 -0.84 -0.73
C ARG A 24 -5.58 0.03 -1.41
N ARG A 25 -5.35 1.33 -1.41
CA ARG A 25 -6.13 2.37 -2.08
C ARG A 25 -5.31 2.98 -3.22
N GLY A 26 -5.96 3.63 -4.18
CA GLY A 26 -5.30 4.29 -5.31
C GLY A 26 -5.21 3.39 -6.54
N LYS A 27 -4.25 3.69 -7.41
CA LYS A 27 -3.95 2.87 -8.58
C LYS A 27 -3.16 1.64 -8.17
N LEU A 28 -3.71 0.45 -8.35
CA LEU A 28 -3.10 -0.80 -7.92
C LEU A 28 -2.01 -1.26 -8.90
N PRO A 29 -0.94 -1.92 -8.41
CA PRO A 29 0.12 -2.43 -9.27
C PRO A 29 -0.38 -3.58 -10.16
N PRO A 30 0.20 -3.75 -11.36
CA PRO A 30 -0.04 -4.94 -12.18
C PRO A 30 0.48 -6.19 -11.46
N GLY A 31 -0.17 -7.34 -11.69
CA GLY A 31 0.25 -8.62 -11.09
C GLY A 31 -0.03 -8.75 -9.58
N ARG A 32 -0.95 -7.96 -9.02
CA ARG A 32 -1.40 -8.07 -7.63
C ARG A 32 -1.94 -9.47 -7.30
N ARG A 33 -1.69 -9.95 -6.08
CA ARG A 33 -2.18 -11.26 -5.60
C ARG A 33 -3.68 -11.22 -5.29
N VAL A 34 -4.15 -10.09 -4.73
CA VAL A 34 -5.57 -9.85 -4.44
C VAL A 34 -6.31 -9.37 -5.70
N THR A 35 -6.86 -10.31 -6.48
CA THR A 35 -7.39 -10.05 -7.82
C THR A 35 -8.77 -9.38 -7.85
N TRP A 36 -9.58 -9.55 -6.80
CA TRP A 36 -10.93 -8.98 -6.70
C TRP A 36 -10.92 -7.48 -6.36
N ARG A 37 -9.80 -6.93 -5.88
CA ARG A 37 -9.62 -5.48 -5.70
C ARG A 37 -9.35 -4.78 -7.02
N GLY A 38 -9.84 -3.55 -7.17
CA GLY A 38 -9.58 -2.66 -8.31
C GLY A 38 -9.06 -1.28 -7.88
N ASP A 39 -8.69 -0.47 -8.88
CA ASP A 39 -8.28 0.93 -8.67
C ASP A 39 -9.40 1.72 -7.98
N SER A 40 -9.06 2.51 -6.97
CA SER A 40 -10.04 3.26 -6.18
C SER A 40 -9.52 4.61 -5.71
N ALA A 41 -10.45 5.54 -5.45
CA ALA A 41 -10.17 6.83 -4.82
C ALA A 41 -9.05 7.62 -5.52
N LEU A 42 -9.06 7.65 -6.86
CA LEU A 42 -8.04 8.28 -7.69
C LEU A 42 -8.11 9.83 -7.69
N ASP A 43 -9.17 10.38 -7.10
CA ASP A 43 -9.46 11.80 -7.08
C ASP A 43 -9.23 12.47 -5.72
N ASP A 44 -8.85 11.72 -4.68
CA ASP A 44 -8.69 12.31 -3.35
C ASP A 44 -7.61 13.40 -3.33
N GLY A 45 -7.98 14.54 -2.75
CA GLY A 45 -7.12 15.71 -2.60
C GLY A 45 -7.14 16.67 -3.78
N LYS A 46 -7.76 16.31 -4.91
CA LYS A 46 -7.85 17.19 -6.09
C LYS A 46 -8.57 18.50 -5.79
N ASP A 47 -9.59 18.46 -4.95
CA ASP A 47 -10.33 19.61 -4.42
C ASP A 47 -9.41 20.61 -3.68
N ASN A 48 -8.34 20.12 -3.08
CA ASN A 48 -7.34 20.90 -2.35
C ASN A 48 -5.99 21.02 -3.08
N ARG A 49 -5.92 20.66 -4.37
CA ARG A 49 -4.70 20.69 -5.21
C ARG A 49 -3.52 19.89 -4.64
N VAL A 50 -3.82 18.82 -3.89
CA VAL A 50 -2.85 17.87 -3.34
C VAL A 50 -3.13 16.47 -3.86
N ASP A 51 -2.09 15.64 -4.00
CA ASP A 51 -2.27 14.22 -4.29
C ASP A 51 -2.37 13.44 -2.97
N LEU A 52 -3.59 13.00 -2.64
CA LEU A 52 -3.85 12.13 -1.50
C LEU A 52 -4.09 10.67 -1.91
N THR A 53 -3.87 10.30 -3.16
CA THR A 53 -4.06 8.92 -3.65
C THR A 53 -3.07 7.94 -3.02
N GLY A 54 -3.40 6.64 -3.05
CA GLY A 54 -2.54 5.60 -2.48
C GLY A 54 -2.82 5.34 -1.01
N GLY A 55 -1.93 4.54 -0.40
CA GLY A 55 -2.04 4.19 1.01
C GLY A 55 -3.00 3.03 1.27
N HIS A 56 -3.36 2.85 2.53
CA HIS A 56 -4.30 1.80 2.96
C HIS A 56 -5.58 2.43 3.52
N TYR A 57 -6.70 1.76 3.31
CA TYR A 57 -7.90 1.94 4.12
C TYR A 57 -7.63 1.48 5.55
N ASP A 58 -8.20 2.18 6.52
CA ASP A 58 -7.90 1.93 7.93
C ASP A 58 -8.52 0.62 8.45
N ALA A 59 -9.78 0.36 8.09
CA ALA A 59 -10.52 -0.80 8.55
C ALA A 59 -11.50 -1.33 7.47
N GLY A 60 -12.73 -1.65 7.85
CA GLY A 60 -13.80 -2.04 6.92
C GLY A 60 -14.49 -0.88 6.20
N ASP A 61 -14.03 0.35 6.43
CA ASP A 61 -14.48 1.56 5.78
C ASP A 61 -13.52 2.00 4.66
N ASN A 62 -13.84 3.11 4.01
CA ASN A 62 -13.03 3.68 2.94
C ASN A 62 -12.24 4.93 3.38
N VAL A 63 -12.13 5.17 4.70
CA VAL A 63 -11.43 6.35 5.23
C VAL A 63 -9.95 6.02 5.42
N LYS A 64 -9.13 7.06 5.26
CA LYS A 64 -7.70 7.01 5.56
C LYS A 64 -7.43 7.72 6.88
N PHE A 65 -7.19 6.95 7.94
CA PHE A 65 -6.73 7.50 9.21
C PHE A 65 -5.19 7.46 9.28
N GLY A 66 -4.57 8.63 9.39
CA GLY A 66 -3.10 8.76 9.33
C GLY A 66 -2.39 8.15 10.55
N SER A 67 -2.89 8.45 11.75
CA SER A 67 -2.28 8.00 13.01
C SER A 67 -2.25 6.46 13.19
N PRO A 68 -3.36 5.72 13.07
CA PRO A 68 -3.33 4.26 13.18
C PRO A 68 -2.45 3.63 12.09
N MET A 69 -2.47 4.14 10.86
CA MET A 69 -1.59 3.60 9.82
C MET A 69 -0.11 3.84 10.12
N ALA A 70 0.27 5.01 10.64
CA ALA A 70 1.66 5.28 11.00
C ALA A 70 2.16 4.27 12.06
N TYR A 71 1.32 3.94 13.04
CA TYR A 71 1.61 2.92 14.04
C TYR A 71 1.79 1.53 13.40
N VAL A 72 0.84 1.10 12.57
CA VAL A 72 0.88 -0.23 11.92
C VAL A 72 2.11 -0.38 11.03
N ILE A 73 2.45 0.64 10.24
CA ILE A 73 3.64 0.61 9.37
C ILE A 73 4.93 0.58 10.19
N THR A 74 4.97 1.25 11.34
CA THR A 74 6.11 1.20 12.26
C THR A 74 6.29 -0.21 12.83
N MET A 75 5.22 -0.86 13.28
CA MET A 75 5.27 -2.23 13.79
C MET A 75 5.65 -3.23 12.70
N LEU A 76 5.13 -3.06 11.48
CA LEU A 76 5.49 -3.91 10.35
C LEU A 76 6.97 -3.75 9.97
N ALA A 77 7.49 -2.52 9.98
CA ALA A 77 8.90 -2.25 9.72
C ALA A 77 9.82 -2.83 10.82
N TRP A 78 9.42 -2.67 12.08
CA TRP A 78 10.13 -3.27 13.21
C TRP A 78 10.18 -4.80 13.08
N GLY A 79 9.03 -5.44 12.86
CA GLY A 79 8.97 -6.90 12.67
C GLY A 79 9.77 -7.39 11.47
N ALA A 80 9.75 -6.64 10.36
CA ALA A 80 10.55 -6.97 9.18
C ALA A 80 12.06 -6.84 9.41
N PHE A 81 12.48 -5.94 10.30
CA PHE A 81 13.87 -5.79 10.71
C PHE A 81 14.31 -6.93 11.65
N GLU A 82 13.51 -7.28 12.66
CA GLU A 82 13.87 -8.32 13.63
C GLU A 82 13.79 -9.74 13.07
N LEU A 83 12.89 -9.99 12.12
CA LEU A 83 12.56 -11.33 11.61
C LEU A 83 12.93 -11.51 10.14
N ASP A 84 13.90 -10.72 9.64
CA ASP A 84 14.30 -10.69 8.23
C ASP A 84 14.60 -12.08 7.65
N ALA A 85 15.41 -12.89 8.35
CA ALA A 85 15.80 -14.22 7.92
C ALA A 85 14.60 -15.17 7.82
N ARG A 86 13.62 -15.04 8.72
CA ARG A 86 12.39 -15.85 8.70
C ARG A 86 11.48 -15.43 7.54
N LEU A 87 11.33 -14.13 7.32
CA LEU A 87 10.57 -13.60 6.19
C LEU A 87 11.20 -14.00 4.84
N VAL A 88 12.53 -14.09 4.76
CA VAL A 88 13.23 -14.59 3.58
C VAL A 88 12.99 -16.09 3.40
N ALA A 89 13.07 -16.89 4.47
CA ALA A 89 12.80 -18.33 4.42
C ALA A 89 11.36 -18.63 3.93
N GLU A 90 10.39 -17.86 4.39
CA GLU A 90 8.97 -17.96 4.00
C GLU A 90 8.65 -17.25 2.67
N LYS A 91 9.64 -16.61 2.01
CA LYS A 91 9.47 -15.87 0.74
C LYS A 91 8.51 -14.67 0.82
N GLU A 92 8.27 -14.14 2.01
CA GLU A 92 7.35 -13.03 2.29
C GLU A 92 8.05 -11.68 2.51
N PHE A 93 9.38 -11.64 2.59
CA PHE A 93 10.14 -10.41 2.83
C PHE A 93 9.81 -9.27 1.85
N GLN A 94 9.68 -9.56 0.56
CA GLN A 94 9.34 -8.55 -0.44
C GLN A 94 7.90 -8.04 -0.31
N ASN A 95 6.98 -8.88 0.17
CA ASN A 95 5.59 -8.49 0.37
C ASN A 95 5.45 -7.60 1.61
N ALA A 96 6.16 -7.92 2.70
CA ALA A 96 6.25 -7.06 3.87
C ALA A 96 6.83 -5.68 3.50
N LEU A 97 7.93 -5.67 2.74
CA LEU A 97 8.53 -4.42 2.26
C LEU A 97 7.59 -3.64 1.33
N ALA A 98 6.82 -4.31 0.48
CA ALA A 98 5.82 -3.69 -0.37
C ALA A 98 4.69 -3.05 0.44
N ALA A 99 4.21 -3.71 1.51
CA ALA A 99 3.22 -3.14 2.42
C ALA A 99 3.75 -1.90 3.15
N ILE A 100 4.99 -1.95 3.68
CA ILE A 100 5.65 -0.79 4.32
C ILE A 100 5.78 0.39 3.34
N ARG A 101 6.27 0.12 2.12
CA ARG A 101 6.43 1.15 1.08
C ARG A 101 5.10 1.74 0.66
N TRP A 102 4.04 0.93 0.58
CA TRP A 102 2.71 1.42 0.27
C TRP A 102 2.18 2.36 1.34
N GLY A 103 2.48 2.09 2.62
CA GLY A 103 2.12 2.94 3.76
C GLY A 103 2.65 4.37 3.68
N ARG A 104 3.81 4.60 3.04
CA ARG A 104 4.34 5.96 2.78
C ARG A 104 3.34 6.83 2.02
N HIS A 105 2.48 6.22 1.20
CA HIS A 105 1.49 6.94 0.41
C HIS A 105 0.30 7.44 1.23
N ASN A 106 0.25 7.20 2.55
CA ASN A 106 -0.80 7.72 3.41
C ASN A 106 -0.73 9.24 3.62
N HIS A 107 0.44 9.85 3.45
CA HIS A 107 0.61 11.30 3.61
C HIS A 107 0.33 12.07 2.33
N ALA A 108 0.03 13.36 2.48
CA ALA A 108 -0.17 14.29 1.36
C ALA A 108 1.09 14.43 0.53
N ARG A 109 0.93 14.37 -0.79
CA ARG A 109 1.99 14.67 -1.75
C ARG A 109 1.61 15.90 -2.56
N PRO A 110 2.60 16.66 -3.05
CA PRO A 110 2.33 17.68 -4.06
C PRO A 110 1.63 17.04 -5.27
N CYS A 111 0.58 17.67 -5.78
CA CYS A 111 0.00 17.25 -7.04
C CYS A 111 1.10 17.32 -8.13
N PRO A 112 1.30 16.28 -8.96
CA PRO A 112 2.23 16.36 -10.06
C PRO A 112 1.87 17.57 -10.91
N THR A 113 2.83 18.48 -11.10
CA THR A 113 2.63 19.66 -11.94
C THR A 113 2.23 19.15 -13.33
N PRO A 114 1.16 19.67 -13.96
CA PRO A 114 0.89 19.33 -15.34
C PRO A 114 2.16 19.64 -16.13
N ALA A 115 2.72 18.64 -16.80
CA ALA A 115 3.84 18.86 -17.72
C ALA A 115 3.44 20.03 -18.61
N GLN A 116 4.16 21.15 -18.51
CA GLN A 116 3.84 22.34 -19.28
C GLN A 116 3.86 21.91 -20.75
N ARG A 117 2.67 21.84 -21.36
CA ARG A 117 2.52 21.56 -22.78
C ARG A 117 3.37 22.61 -23.48
N PRO A 118 4.40 22.25 -24.27
CA PRO A 118 5.27 23.24 -24.87
C PRO A 118 4.39 24.18 -25.69
N LEU A 119 4.40 25.47 -25.32
CA LEU A 119 3.75 26.53 -26.06
C LEU A 119 4.28 26.44 -27.49
N ARG A 120 3.46 25.94 -28.42
CA ARG A 120 3.73 26.08 -29.85
C ARG A 120 3.85 27.59 -30.09
N ARG A 121 5.09 28.06 -30.28
CA ARG A 121 5.37 29.41 -30.79
C ARG A 121 4.60 29.53 -32.10
N ALA A 122 3.52 30.29 -32.10
CA ALA A 122 2.92 30.80 -33.32
C ALA A 122 3.96 31.72 -33.96
N ARG A 123 4.68 31.21 -34.98
CA ARG A 123 5.31 32.07 -35.97
C ARG A 123 4.17 32.83 -36.66
N ARG A 124 4.00 34.11 -36.33
CA ARG A 124 3.38 35.06 -37.25
C ARG A 124 4.49 35.56 -38.16
N GLY A 125 4.27 35.37 -39.47
CA GLY A 125 4.98 36.12 -40.51
C GLY A 125 4.41 37.52 -40.66
#